data_AF-A0A2D5XKW2-F1
#
_entry.id   AF-A0A2D5XKW2-F1
#
_cell.length_a   1.000
_cell.length_b   1.000
_cell.length_c   1.000
_cell.angle_alpha   90.00
_cell.angle_beta   90.00
_cell.angle_gamma   90.00
#
_symmetry.space_group_name_H-M   'P 1'
#
loop_
_entity.id
_entity.type
_entity.pdbx_description
1 polymer ?
#
loop_
_entity_poly.entity_id
_entity_poly.type
_entity_poly.pdbx_seq_one_letter_code
_entity_poly.pdbx_strand_id
1 'polypeptide(L)'
;MVSPCFFALIMEDAPAQGASQGLLLLGLGLLAGILIAIVVLLVRLSVLEKRLGSLDTLGAIDAKLKAMSGSQANLELRRLEHLLVDIRDGQKRADQRLAQALENREREPASESDVQAAGPSRLAERIINRLLSQGYERIEILTPAKEFEQMVNGDGEVRVEARRGGAAYKGRVKVQAGSILEVHLRAPFAIFP
;
A
#
# COMPACT_ATOMS: atom_id res chain seq x y z
N MET A 1 88.29 35.79 -17.44
CA MET A 1 88.72 36.50 -18.66
C MET A 1 88.29 35.69 -19.88
N VAL A 2 87.09 35.96 -20.40
CA VAL A 2 86.62 35.62 -21.76
C VAL A 2 85.66 36.76 -22.16
N SER A 3 85.90 37.36 -23.32
CA SER A 3 85.34 38.63 -23.81
C SER A 3 83.83 38.64 -24.10
N PRO A 4 83.12 39.75 -23.83
CA PRO A 4 81.78 40.02 -24.33
C PRO A 4 81.82 41.13 -25.40
N CYS A 5 82.25 40.83 -26.63
CA CYS A 5 82.31 41.85 -27.70
C CYS A 5 81.80 41.39 -29.08
N PHE A 6 81.09 40.26 -29.20
CA PHE A 6 80.75 39.72 -30.55
C PHE A 6 79.26 39.57 -30.86
N PHE A 7 78.36 40.18 -30.09
CA PHE A 7 76.91 40.02 -30.29
C PHE A 7 76.18 41.23 -30.89
N ALA A 8 76.91 42.24 -31.39
CA ALA A 8 76.31 43.53 -31.77
C ALA A 8 76.27 43.83 -33.29
N LEU A 9 76.46 42.84 -34.17
CA LEU A 9 76.66 43.11 -35.62
C LEU A 9 75.86 42.21 -36.57
N ILE A 10 74.64 41.82 -36.18
CA ILE A 10 73.65 41.23 -37.10
C ILE A 10 72.27 41.86 -36.81
N MET A 11 72.19 43.18 -36.93
CA MET A 11 70.91 43.89 -36.85
C MET A 11 70.90 45.11 -37.78
N GLU A 12 71.27 44.91 -39.05
CA GLU A 12 71.12 45.94 -40.06
C GLU A 12 70.79 45.29 -41.41
N ASP A 13 69.74 45.80 -42.05
CA ASP A 13 69.15 45.45 -43.35
C ASP A 13 68.14 44.28 -43.47
N ALA A 14 66.87 44.54 -43.12
CA ALA A 14 65.69 44.11 -43.92
C ALA A 14 64.33 44.70 -43.43
N PRO A 15 64.01 46.01 -43.60
CA PRO A 15 62.77 46.56 -43.04
C PRO A 15 61.51 46.52 -43.95
N ALA A 16 61.52 45.89 -45.13
CA ALA A 16 60.31 45.87 -46.00
C ALA A 16 59.73 44.47 -46.31
N GLN A 17 60.53 43.40 -46.27
CA GLN A 17 60.04 42.03 -46.56
C GLN A 17 59.49 41.31 -45.31
N GLY A 18 59.87 41.72 -44.10
CA GLY A 18 59.37 41.10 -42.85
C GLY A 18 57.92 41.47 -42.51
N ALA A 19 57.45 42.66 -42.91
CA ALA A 19 56.11 43.13 -42.57
C ALA A 19 55.00 42.35 -43.30
N SER A 20 55.21 41.98 -44.56
CA SER A 20 54.23 41.17 -45.32
C SER A 20 54.18 39.73 -44.84
N GLN A 21 55.30 39.14 -44.41
CA GLN A 21 55.33 37.79 -43.82
C GLN A 21 54.62 37.74 -42.47
N GLY A 22 54.77 38.77 -41.62
CA GLY A 22 54.06 38.86 -40.35
C GLY A 22 52.53 38.93 -40.51
N LEU A 23 52.05 39.71 -41.48
CA LEU A 23 50.62 39.80 -41.79
C LEU A 23 50.04 38.48 -42.32
N LEU A 24 50.80 37.74 -43.13
CA LEU A 24 50.39 36.41 -43.61
C LEU A 24 50.29 35.39 -42.47
N LEU A 25 51.25 35.39 -41.53
CA LEU A 25 51.21 34.51 -40.36
C LEU A 25 50.05 34.85 -39.42
N LEU A 26 49.77 36.14 -39.20
CA LEU A 26 48.59 36.60 -38.45
C LEU A 26 47.28 36.16 -39.11
N GLY A 27 47.18 36.35 -40.43
CA GLY A 27 46.01 35.93 -41.21
C GLY A 27 45.78 34.42 -41.13
N LEU A 28 46.83 33.62 -41.29
CA LEU A 28 46.78 32.16 -41.17
C LEU A 28 46.38 31.73 -39.76
N GLY A 29 46.94 32.38 -38.73
CA GLY A 29 46.60 32.12 -37.33
C GLY A 29 45.14 32.41 -37.02
N LEU A 30 44.60 33.52 -37.54
CA LEU A 30 43.20 33.90 -37.36
C LEU A 30 42.27 32.90 -38.07
N LEU A 31 42.62 32.47 -39.28
CA LEU A 31 41.85 31.48 -40.04
C LEU A 31 41.88 30.10 -39.35
N ALA A 32 43.04 29.68 -38.84
CA ALA A 32 43.15 28.46 -38.03
C ALA A 32 42.33 28.56 -36.73
N GLY A 33 42.34 29.71 -36.06
CA GLY A 33 41.53 29.97 -34.87
C GLY A 33 40.03 29.88 -35.14
N ILE A 34 39.55 30.47 -36.25
CA ILE A 34 38.15 30.36 -36.69
C ILE A 34 37.80 28.91 -36.99
N LEU A 35 38.67 28.18 -37.70
CA LEU A 35 38.44 26.78 -38.03
C LEU A 35 38.31 25.92 -36.77
N ILE A 36 39.19 26.10 -35.80
CA ILE A 36 39.12 25.41 -34.51
C ILE A 36 37.81 25.77 -33.77
N ALA A 37 37.44 27.04 -33.74
CA ALA A 37 36.19 27.49 -33.09
C ALA A 37 34.94 26.84 -33.73
N ILE A 38 34.90 26.75 -35.06
CA ILE A 38 33.82 26.07 -35.81
C ILE A 38 33.77 24.59 -35.46
N VAL A 39 34.92 23.90 -35.44
CA VAL A 39 34.99 22.48 -35.08
C VAL A 39 34.48 22.25 -33.65
N VAL A 40 34.91 23.09 -32.69
CA VAL A 40 34.44 23.00 -31.30
C VAL A 40 32.92 23.23 -31.19
N LEU A 41 32.38 24.20 -31.94
CA LEU A 41 30.94 24.48 -31.99
C LEU A 41 30.15 23.28 -32.54
N LEU A 42 30.62 22.68 -33.63
CA LEU A 42 29.97 21.50 -34.23
C LEU A 42 29.99 20.30 -33.29
N VAL A 43 31.09 20.06 -32.57
CA VAL A 43 31.16 19.01 -31.55
C VAL A 43 30.16 19.28 -30.43
N ARG A 44 30.07 20.52 -29.92
CA ARG A 44 29.10 20.89 -28.88
C ARG A 44 27.65 20.67 -29.34
N LEU A 45 27.32 21.06 -30.57
CA LEU A 45 26.00 20.85 -31.15
C LEU A 45 25.67 19.36 -31.26
N SER A 46 26.61 18.52 -31.69
CA SER A 46 26.42 17.07 -31.77
C SER A 46 26.14 16.42 -30.40
N VAL A 47 26.75 16.94 -29.33
CA VAL A 47 26.50 16.47 -27.96
C VAL A 47 25.12 16.91 -27.47
N LEU A 48 24.69 18.13 -27.82
CA LEU A 48 23.35 18.63 -27.52
C LEU A 48 22.27 17.83 -28.26
N GLU A 49 22.49 17.50 -29.52
CA GLU A 49 21.60 16.67 -30.32
C GLU A 49 21.44 15.27 -29.72
N LYS A 50 22.54 14.62 -29.30
CA LYS A 50 22.48 13.33 -28.59
C LYS A 50 21.69 13.41 -27.29
N ARG A 51 21.82 14.52 -26.55
CA ARG A 51 21.04 14.75 -25.32
C ARG A 51 19.57 14.98 -25.63
N LEU A 52 19.23 15.74 -26.67
CA LEU A 52 17.86 15.93 -27.13
C LEU A 52 17.21 14.61 -27.56
N GLY A 53 17.95 13.74 -28.27
CA GLY A 53 17.48 12.40 -28.61
C GLY A 53 17.11 11.56 -27.38
N SER A 54 17.81 11.73 -26.25
CA SER A 54 17.46 11.06 -25.00
C SER A 54 16.20 11.61 -24.32
N LEU A 55 15.84 12.87 -24.57
CA LEU A 55 14.55 13.41 -24.10
C LEU A 55 13.38 12.89 -24.93
N ASP A 56 13.59 12.65 -26.22
CA ASP A 56 12.55 12.11 -27.09
C ASP A 56 12.17 10.66 -26.69
N THR A 57 13.17 9.87 -26.26
CA THR A 57 12.90 8.53 -25.71
C THR A 57 12.12 8.58 -24.39
N LEU A 58 12.39 9.57 -23.53
CA LEU A 58 11.60 9.81 -22.32
C LEU A 58 10.15 10.20 -22.65
N GLY A 59 9.93 11.03 -23.67
CA GLY A 59 8.61 11.37 -24.17
C GLY A 59 7.83 10.15 -24.68
N ALA A 60 8.50 9.27 -25.42
CA ALA A 60 7.92 8.02 -25.88
C ALA A 60 7.54 7.06 -24.73
N ILE A 61 8.36 7.02 -23.68
CA ILE A 61 8.07 6.22 -22.46
C ILE A 61 6.86 6.80 -21.72
N ASP A 62 6.77 8.12 -21.52
CA ASP A 62 5.62 8.77 -20.88
C ASP A 62 4.32 8.51 -21.66
N ALA A 63 4.36 8.62 -22.98
CA ALA A 63 3.22 8.31 -23.85
C ALA A 63 2.78 6.84 -23.70
N LYS A 64 3.73 5.90 -23.66
CA LYS A 64 3.44 4.47 -23.45
C LYS A 64 2.87 4.20 -22.06
N LEU A 65 3.41 4.83 -21.02
CA LEU A 65 2.91 4.71 -19.64
C LEU A 65 1.49 5.26 -19.53
N LYS A 66 1.19 6.41 -20.13
CA LYS A 66 -0.17 6.97 -20.18
C LYS A 66 -1.15 6.05 -20.91
N ALA A 67 -0.73 5.46 -22.03
CA ALA A 67 -1.55 4.49 -22.74
C ALA A 67 -1.83 3.23 -21.92
N MET A 68 -0.82 2.71 -21.21
CA MET A 68 -0.98 1.56 -20.30
C MET A 68 -1.84 1.88 -19.07
N SER A 69 -1.65 3.05 -18.47
CA SER A 69 -2.46 3.51 -17.33
C SER A 69 -3.92 3.70 -17.74
N GLY A 70 -4.18 4.27 -18.91
CA GLY A 70 -5.53 4.42 -19.46
C GLY A 70 -6.22 3.08 -19.75
N SER A 71 -5.48 2.09 -20.28
CA SER A 71 -6.03 0.75 -20.52
C SER A 71 -6.29 -0.02 -19.23
N GLN A 72 -5.40 0.09 -18.23
CA GLN A 72 -5.62 -0.50 -16.91
C GLN A 72 -6.84 0.11 -16.21
N ALA A 73 -6.99 1.43 -16.21
CA ALA A 73 -8.15 2.08 -15.61
C ALA A 73 -9.47 1.61 -16.22
N ASN A 74 -9.51 1.39 -17.55
CA ASN A 74 -10.69 0.88 -18.24
C ASN A 74 -10.99 -0.59 -17.89
N LEU A 75 -9.95 -1.43 -17.80
CA LEU A 75 -10.11 -2.83 -17.37
C LEU A 75 -10.58 -2.93 -15.91
N GLU A 76 -10.04 -2.09 -15.03
CA GLU A 76 -10.45 -2.03 -13.63
C GLU A 76 -11.89 -1.56 -13.49
N LEU A 77 -12.32 -0.56 -14.27
CA LEU A 77 -13.71 -0.10 -14.26
C LEU A 77 -14.68 -1.22 -14.63
N ARG A 78 -14.41 -1.96 -15.71
CA ARG A 78 -15.25 -3.09 -16.13
C ARG A 78 -15.25 -4.23 -15.12
N ARG A 79 -14.11 -4.50 -14.50
CA ARG A 79 -14.01 -5.52 -13.43
C ARG A 79 -14.81 -5.11 -12.20
N LEU A 80 -14.73 -3.85 -11.79
CA LEU A 80 -15.51 -3.32 -10.67
C LEU A 80 -17.01 -3.37 -10.97
N GLU A 81 -17.43 -3.06 -12.20
CA GLU A 81 -18.81 -3.19 -12.63
C GLU A 81 -19.33 -4.64 -12.48
N HIS A 82 -18.57 -5.62 -12.97
CA HIS A 82 -18.94 -7.02 -12.79
C HIS A 82 -19.00 -7.45 -11.31
N LEU A 83 -18.03 -7.03 -10.49
CA LEU A 83 -18.06 -7.32 -9.05
C LEU A 83 -19.26 -6.70 -8.34
N LEU A 84 -19.66 -5.49 -8.73
CA LEU A 84 -20.86 -4.85 -8.18
C LEU A 84 -22.14 -5.58 -8.57
N VAL A 85 -22.24 -6.06 -9.82
CA VAL A 85 -23.35 -6.89 -10.27
C VAL A 85 -23.40 -8.20 -9.48
N ASP A 86 -22.26 -8.87 -9.28
CA ASP A 86 -22.19 -10.13 -8.54
C ASP A 86 -22.59 -9.95 -7.07
N ILE A 87 -22.14 -8.87 -6.41
CA ILE A 87 -22.52 -8.55 -5.02
C ILE A 87 -24.02 -8.29 -4.92
N ARG A 88 -24.57 -7.48 -5.83
CA ARG A 88 -26.01 -7.17 -5.87
C ARG A 88 -26.84 -8.45 -6.04
N ASP A 89 -26.43 -9.33 -6.94
CA ASP A 89 -27.12 -10.58 -7.20
C ASP A 89 -26.96 -11.56 -6.02
N GLY A 90 -25.82 -11.55 -5.34
CA GLY A 90 -25.58 -12.28 -4.10
C GLY A 90 -26.51 -11.84 -2.96
N GLN A 91 -26.67 -10.53 -2.77
CA GLN A 91 -27.61 -9.95 -1.80
C GLN A 91 -29.05 -10.36 -2.10
N LYS A 92 -29.48 -10.22 -3.36
CA LYS A 92 -30.82 -10.62 -3.78
C LYS A 92 -31.12 -12.10 -3.49
N ARG A 93 -30.15 -12.99 -3.71
CA ARG A 93 -30.29 -14.42 -3.38
C ARG A 93 -30.32 -14.67 -1.87
N ALA A 94 -29.53 -13.94 -1.09
CA ALA A 94 -29.54 -14.03 0.37
C ALA A 94 -30.91 -13.59 0.92
N ASP A 95 -31.46 -12.49 0.43
CA ASP A 95 -32.78 -11.99 0.82
C ASP A 95 -33.89 -12.98 0.46
N GLN A 96 -33.83 -13.59 -0.73
CA GLN A 96 -34.77 -14.63 -1.14
C GLN A 96 -34.72 -15.85 -0.20
N ARG A 97 -33.53 -16.28 0.22
CA ARG A 97 -33.38 -17.39 1.16
C ARG A 97 -33.90 -17.05 2.56
N LEU A 98 -33.69 -15.81 3.01
CA LEU A 98 -34.24 -15.33 4.29
C LEU A 98 -35.77 -15.28 4.24
N ALA A 99 -36.35 -14.74 3.17
CA ALA A 99 -37.80 -14.72 2.98
C ALA A 99 -38.38 -16.14 2.99
N GLN A 100 -37.75 -17.08 2.26
CA GLN A 100 -38.19 -18.48 2.23
C GLN A 100 -38.06 -19.17 3.61
N ALA A 101 -37.01 -18.87 4.37
CA ALA A 101 -36.84 -19.41 5.72
C ALA A 101 -37.91 -18.89 6.68
N LEU A 102 -38.33 -17.62 6.55
CA LEU A 102 -39.43 -17.06 7.32
C LEU A 102 -40.77 -17.69 6.94
N GLU A 103 -41.06 -17.86 5.64
CA GLU A 103 -42.28 -18.53 5.18
C GLU A 103 -42.35 -19.99 5.66
N ASN A 104 -41.23 -20.71 5.62
CA ASN A 104 -41.18 -22.09 6.12
C ASN A 104 -41.41 -22.15 7.63
N ARG A 105 -40.89 -21.19 8.39
CA ARG A 105 -41.10 -21.09 9.84
C ARG A 105 -42.55 -20.79 10.21
N GLU A 106 -43.27 -20.01 9.39
CA GLU A 106 -44.70 -19.77 9.60
C GLU A 106 -45.56 -20.98 9.21
N ARG A 107 -45.13 -21.76 8.20
CA ARG A 107 -45.83 -22.96 7.75
C ARG A 107 -45.58 -24.18 8.62
N GLU A 108 -44.46 -24.27 9.33
CA GLU A 108 -44.30 -25.27 10.38
C GLU A 108 -45.22 -24.89 11.55
N PRO A 109 -46.35 -25.60 11.74
CA PRO A 109 -47.22 -25.32 12.87
C PRO A 109 -46.37 -25.53 14.12
N ALA A 110 -46.34 -24.50 14.97
CA ALA A 110 -45.64 -24.50 16.25
C ALA A 110 -45.96 -25.80 17.00
N SER A 111 -45.09 -26.80 16.84
CA SER A 111 -45.14 -27.99 17.66
C SER A 111 -44.75 -27.50 19.04
N GLU A 112 -45.72 -27.45 19.96
CA GLU A 112 -45.63 -26.92 21.32
C GLU A 112 -44.55 -27.57 22.23
N SER A 113 -43.64 -28.36 21.67
CA SER A 113 -42.66 -29.17 22.38
C SER A 113 -41.33 -28.46 22.71
N ASP A 114 -41.11 -27.20 22.30
CA ASP A 114 -39.77 -26.58 22.41
C ASP A 114 -39.54 -25.68 23.65
N VAL A 115 -40.52 -25.64 24.56
CA VAL A 115 -40.38 -24.89 25.83
C VAL A 115 -39.47 -25.60 26.84
N GLN A 116 -39.17 -26.89 26.67
CA GLN A 116 -38.63 -27.70 27.78
C GLN A 116 -37.29 -28.41 27.52
N ALA A 117 -36.44 -27.87 26.67
CA ALA A 117 -35.04 -28.29 26.57
C ALA A 117 -34.09 -27.09 26.77
N ALA A 118 -34.11 -26.49 27.97
CA ALA A 118 -33.02 -25.63 28.42
C ALA A 118 -31.77 -26.48 28.71
N GLY A 119 -31.23 -27.10 27.67
CA GLY A 119 -29.99 -27.84 27.74
C GLY A 119 -28.82 -26.90 28.02
N PRO A 120 -27.68 -27.45 28.51
CA PRO A 120 -26.47 -26.69 28.77
C PRO A 120 -25.97 -25.86 27.57
N SER A 121 -26.33 -26.25 26.34
CA SER A 121 -26.07 -25.47 25.11
C SER A 121 -26.66 -24.06 25.14
N ARG A 122 -27.85 -23.85 25.74
CA ARG A 122 -28.53 -22.54 25.73
C ARG A 122 -27.80 -21.49 26.58
N LEU A 123 -27.10 -21.87 27.65
CA LEU A 123 -26.31 -20.92 28.43
C LEU A 123 -25.05 -20.49 27.66
N ALA A 124 -24.36 -21.44 27.03
CA ALA A 124 -23.15 -21.15 26.24
C ALA A 124 -23.48 -20.21 25.08
N GLU A 125 -24.54 -20.49 24.34
CA GLU A 125 -25.01 -19.63 23.25
C GLU A 125 -25.38 -18.22 23.72
N ARG A 126 -26.05 -18.09 24.88
CA ARG A 126 -26.37 -16.77 25.46
C ARG A 126 -25.12 -15.98 25.82
N ILE A 127 -24.11 -16.64 26.41
CA ILE A 127 -22.82 -16.00 26.73
C ILE A 127 -22.12 -15.55 25.44
N ILE A 128 -22.08 -16.43 24.43
CA ILE A 128 -21.47 -16.13 23.13
C ILE A 128 -22.19 -14.94 22.48
N ASN A 129 -23.51 -14.98 22.36
CA ASN A 129 -24.31 -13.91 21.75
C ASN A 129 -24.16 -12.58 22.50
N ARG A 130 -24.11 -12.62 23.84
CA ARG A 130 -23.87 -11.42 24.65
C ARG A 130 -22.49 -10.82 24.36
N LEU A 131 -21.45 -11.63 24.29
CA LEU A 131 -20.09 -11.17 24.00
C LEU A 131 -19.94 -10.67 22.55
N LEU A 132 -20.56 -11.36 21.58
CA LEU A 132 -20.63 -10.91 20.19
C LEU A 132 -21.30 -9.53 20.08
N SER A 133 -22.41 -9.31 20.80
CA SER A 133 -23.11 -8.01 20.81
C SER A 133 -22.27 -6.86 21.39
N GLN A 134 -21.25 -7.17 22.22
CA GLN A 134 -20.30 -6.21 22.77
C GLN A 134 -19.08 -5.98 21.86
N GLY A 135 -19.04 -6.64 20.70
CA GLY A 135 -17.96 -6.54 19.71
C GLY A 135 -16.77 -7.46 19.98
N TYR A 136 -16.92 -8.47 20.84
CA TYR A 136 -15.92 -9.53 20.97
C TYR A 136 -16.08 -10.57 19.86
N GLU A 137 -14.99 -11.22 19.49
CA GLU A 137 -14.88 -12.24 18.46
C GLU A 137 -14.05 -13.43 18.99
N ARG A 138 -14.13 -14.61 18.36
CA ARG A 138 -13.38 -15.83 18.76
C ARG A 138 -13.48 -16.14 20.26
N ILE A 139 -14.69 -16.36 20.74
CA ILE A 139 -15.00 -16.61 22.16
C ILE A 139 -14.76 -18.09 22.48
N GLU A 140 -14.00 -18.35 23.53
CA GLU A 140 -13.70 -19.68 24.08
C GLU A 140 -14.08 -19.73 25.56
N ILE A 141 -14.85 -20.73 25.96
CA ILE A 141 -15.26 -20.96 27.35
C ILE A 141 -14.21 -21.85 28.01
N LEU A 142 -13.52 -21.31 29.02
CA LEU A 142 -12.44 -22.00 29.73
C LEU A 142 -12.93 -22.78 30.96
N THR A 143 -14.19 -22.61 31.36
CA THR A 143 -14.78 -23.37 32.47
C THR A 143 -14.99 -24.84 32.07
N PRO A 144 -14.58 -25.81 32.91
CA PRO A 144 -14.83 -27.23 32.66
C PRO A 144 -16.32 -27.54 32.51
N ALA A 145 -16.67 -28.46 31.61
CA ALA A 145 -18.07 -28.81 31.32
C ALA A 145 -18.88 -29.20 32.58
N LYS A 146 -18.27 -29.93 33.52
CA LYS A 146 -18.93 -30.35 34.77
C LYS A 146 -19.34 -29.17 35.67
N GLU A 147 -18.48 -28.16 35.79
CA GLU A 147 -18.79 -26.94 36.55
C GLU A 147 -19.81 -26.10 35.80
N PHE A 148 -19.69 -26.03 34.47
CA PHE A 148 -20.59 -25.28 33.61
C PHE A 148 -22.04 -25.78 33.70
N GLU A 149 -22.25 -27.10 33.71
CA GLU A 149 -23.57 -27.72 33.86
C GLU A 149 -24.25 -27.37 35.20
N GLN A 150 -23.48 -27.29 36.29
CA GLN A 150 -24.02 -26.90 37.60
C GLN A 150 -24.49 -25.43 37.61
N MET A 151 -23.87 -24.56 36.82
CA MET A 151 -24.23 -23.14 36.71
C MET A 151 -25.48 -22.90 35.85
N VAL A 152 -25.96 -23.89 35.08
CA VAL A 152 -27.18 -23.74 34.28
C VAL A 152 -28.40 -23.48 35.18
N ASN A 153 -28.46 -24.15 36.32
CA ASN A 153 -29.54 -24.05 37.30
C ASN A 153 -29.14 -23.32 38.58
N GLY A 154 -27.91 -22.82 38.66
CA GLY A 154 -27.34 -22.21 39.85
C GLY A 154 -26.67 -20.88 39.56
N ASP A 155 -25.91 -20.41 40.55
CA ASP A 155 -25.14 -19.18 40.46
C ASP A 155 -23.66 -19.52 40.33
N GLY A 156 -22.93 -18.78 39.50
CA GLY A 156 -21.52 -19.05 39.29
C GLY A 156 -20.81 -18.05 38.38
N GLU A 157 -19.52 -18.29 38.16
CA GLU A 157 -18.67 -17.50 37.28
C GLU A 157 -18.11 -18.37 36.16
N VAL A 158 -18.44 -18.03 34.92
CA VAL A 158 -17.91 -18.70 33.73
C VAL A 158 -16.65 -17.99 33.27
N ARG A 159 -15.52 -18.70 33.23
CA ARG A 159 -14.25 -18.20 32.71
C ARG A 159 -14.30 -18.23 31.19
N VAL A 160 -13.97 -17.11 30.56
CA VAL A 160 -13.98 -16.96 29.11
C VAL A 160 -12.73 -16.25 28.61
N GLU A 161 -12.32 -16.62 27.42
CA GLU A 161 -11.32 -15.93 26.61
C GLU A 161 -12.00 -15.45 25.32
N ALA A 162 -11.78 -14.20 24.94
CA ALA A 162 -12.33 -13.65 23.70
C ALA A 162 -11.32 -12.67 23.08
N ARG A 163 -11.49 -12.31 21.81
CA ARG A 163 -10.70 -11.27 21.15
C ARG A 163 -11.54 -10.05 20.84
N ARG A 164 -10.94 -8.88 20.77
CA ARG A 164 -11.58 -7.65 20.26
C ARG A 164 -10.53 -6.79 19.58
N GLY A 165 -10.67 -6.59 18.27
CA GLY A 165 -9.66 -5.87 17.48
C GLY A 165 -8.30 -6.56 17.50
N GLY A 166 -8.29 -7.90 17.44
CA GLY A 166 -7.06 -8.71 17.46
C GLY A 166 -6.40 -8.93 18.83
N ALA A 167 -6.67 -8.08 19.83
CA ALA A 167 -6.19 -8.27 21.20
C ALA A 167 -7.01 -9.35 21.93
N ALA A 168 -6.34 -10.24 22.66
CA ALA A 168 -7.01 -11.23 23.52
C ALA A 168 -7.47 -10.57 24.83
N TYR A 169 -8.60 -10.99 25.36
CA TYR A 169 -9.19 -10.54 26.62
C TYR A 169 -9.56 -11.79 27.42
N LYS A 170 -9.17 -11.82 28.69
CA LYS A 170 -9.51 -12.91 29.61
C LYS A 170 -10.35 -12.37 30.74
N GLY A 171 -11.32 -13.15 31.18
CA GLY A 171 -12.18 -12.73 32.26
C GLY A 171 -13.27 -13.70 32.64
N ARG A 172 -14.29 -13.17 33.29
CA ARG A 172 -15.35 -13.95 33.93
C ARG A 172 -16.71 -13.34 33.64
N VAL A 173 -17.69 -14.21 33.37
CA VAL A 173 -19.09 -13.87 33.18
C VAL A 173 -19.85 -14.38 34.41
N LYS A 174 -20.46 -13.47 35.17
CA LYS A 174 -21.26 -13.82 36.34
C LYS A 174 -22.65 -14.23 35.87
N VAL A 175 -23.04 -15.45 36.21
CA VAL A 175 -24.33 -16.06 35.85
C VAL A 175 -25.12 -16.30 37.12
N GLN A 176 -26.41 -15.97 37.09
CA GLN A 176 -27.35 -16.23 38.18
C GLN A 176 -28.63 -16.84 37.61
N ALA A 177 -29.00 -18.02 38.08
CA ALA A 177 -30.13 -18.82 37.59
C ALA A 177 -30.20 -18.89 36.05
N GLY A 178 -29.04 -19.13 35.40
CA GLY A 178 -28.93 -19.22 33.94
C GLY A 178 -29.05 -17.89 33.17
N SER A 179 -29.12 -16.74 33.87
CA SER A 179 -29.09 -15.39 33.29
C SER A 179 -27.73 -14.73 33.49
N ILE A 180 -27.30 -13.92 32.52
CA ILE A 180 -26.03 -13.20 32.58
C ILE A 180 -26.22 -11.91 33.37
N LEU A 181 -25.62 -11.83 34.56
CA LEU A 181 -25.69 -10.65 35.42
C LEU A 181 -24.64 -9.61 35.02
N GLU A 182 -23.39 -10.05 34.84
CA GLU A 182 -22.25 -9.14 34.65
C GLU A 182 -21.13 -9.80 33.83
N VAL A 183 -20.40 -8.99 33.06
CA VAL A 183 -19.27 -9.44 32.23
C VAL A 183 -18.04 -8.62 32.58
N HIS A 184 -17.02 -9.29 33.12
CA HIS A 184 -15.73 -8.69 33.47
C HIS A 184 -14.63 -9.25 32.59
N LEU A 185 -14.24 -8.52 31.54
CA LEU A 185 -13.13 -8.88 30.66
C LEU A 185 -11.99 -7.87 30.81
N ARG A 186 -10.76 -8.37 31.01
CA ARG A 186 -9.55 -7.54 31.12
C ARG A 186 -8.58 -7.85 29.99
N ALA A 187 -7.97 -6.79 29.46
CA ALA A 187 -6.86 -6.94 28.53
C ALA A 187 -5.61 -7.45 29.29
N PRO A 188 -4.84 -8.39 28.71
CA PRO A 188 -3.66 -8.95 29.35
C PRO A 188 -2.53 -7.92 29.52
N PHE A 189 -2.55 -6.83 28.74
CA PHE A 189 -1.49 -5.83 28.72
C PHE A 189 -1.68 -4.67 29.71
N ALA A 190 -2.72 -4.67 30.54
CA ALA A 190 -2.98 -3.59 31.51
C ALA A 190 -2.06 -3.62 32.75
N ILE A 191 -1.00 -4.43 32.76
CA ILE A 191 -0.12 -4.65 33.93
C ILE A 191 1.24 -3.93 33.80
N PHE A 192 1.57 -3.35 32.64
CA PHE A 192 2.79 -2.54 32.50
C PHE A 192 2.41 -1.05 32.43
N PRO A 193 2.63 -0.27 33.51
CA PRO A 193 2.46 1.19 33.51
C PRO A 193 3.50 1.90 32.64
#